data_AF-A0A7C5NFK5-F1
#
_entry.id   AF-A0A7C5NFK5-F1
#
_cell.length_a   1.000
_cell.length_b   1.000
_cell.length_c   1.000
_cell.angle_alpha   90.00
_cell.angle_beta   90.00
_cell.angle_gamma   90.00
#
_symmetry.space_group_name_H-M   'P 1'
#
loop_
_entity.id
_entity.type
_entity.pdbx_description
1 polymer ?
#
loop_
_entity_poly.entity_id
_entity_poly.type
_entity_poly.pdbx_seq_one_letter_code
_entity_poly.pdbx_strand_id
1 'polypeptide(L)'
;MNGTSSVALALGDSDERQVTLASWAHGVRRSGQAEVVYVPIGPGWATATVRDVLTLAVGLLRPSADAPLGSPAGTDELFEALGLMLQGVGWVSSMPRDGDEQVLVVLDGVDVLADGTVHDLIDLTALGEGARVVLGSEVAIEGVADGPIITLDTAAPPEPPGTDYLALRDLLACALAPISEADLGSVMRGNPCVTMPAGPVLGLTRDERGWRWEREQGRRQWLRKRATEAMEDRLVEEGLSQQAGSGPVASYFVAYLGAHLMRRRRGGSAFAPLVTQRWFEAWSCQPGWVTGFLGDVALTRRAAARALVDAGASGEDRADVTDLDTLLRAVLVNASIVSKLETQGRPPGPFAPVDTFDGSIATGADADRRRALATLVQALDDDGLRAGFAQVSDGAVEPARSPAVVSAAPPPPSAPLLDLAPTRLAMVLSSSAPPSIDGVDRARLVDRLDDVEGPMRVTALAAVANQLPSAERPPIVARAVDAYWAFGDEDTQRALIDLAPFMTLRDATELLVDLLAGPAGSTLSERLTGWGGIIDLIPLLRRIGGDEALVAAIRAISDVAAWLP
;
A
#
# COMPACT_ATOMS: atom_id res chain seq x y z
N MET A 1 -22.30 40.09 -1.00
CA MET A 1 -20.97 39.73 -0.48
C MET A 1 -20.12 39.32 -1.68
N ASN A 2 -18.92 39.88 -1.84
CA ASN A 2 -18.04 39.57 -2.97
C ASN A 2 -17.51 38.14 -2.83
N GLY A 3 -17.47 37.38 -3.93
CA GLY A 3 -17.25 35.93 -3.97
C GLY A 3 -16.08 35.44 -3.12
N THR A 4 -16.40 34.87 -1.96
CA THR A 4 -15.46 34.08 -1.18
C THR A 4 -15.39 32.68 -1.79
N SER A 5 -14.19 32.22 -2.15
CA SER A 5 -13.97 30.87 -2.66
C SER A 5 -14.63 29.82 -1.75
N SER A 6 -15.35 28.87 -2.34
CA SER A 6 -16.05 27.78 -1.66
C SER A 6 -15.12 26.67 -1.19
N VAL A 7 -13.84 26.70 -1.58
CA VAL A 7 -12.83 25.69 -1.26
C VAL A 7 -11.68 26.31 -0.46
N ALA A 8 -11.30 25.67 0.64
CA ALA A 8 -10.12 25.99 1.44
C ALA A 8 -9.14 24.80 1.45
N LEU A 9 -7.85 25.11 1.53
CA LEU A 9 -6.79 24.11 1.64
C LEU A 9 -6.17 24.16 3.03
N ALA A 10 -6.16 23.02 3.72
CA ALA A 10 -5.48 22.85 5.00
C ALA A 10 -4.19 22.06 4.80
N LEU A 11 -3.06 22.71 5.06
CA LEU A 11 -1.72 22.13 4.93
C LEU A 11 -1.12 21.84 6.31
N GLY A 12 -0.53 20.65 6.44
CA GLY A 12 0.16 20.21 7.65
C GLY A 12 0.44 18.71 7.62
N ASP A 13 1.26 18.24 8.56
CA ASP A 13 1.54 16.82 8.79
C ASP A 13 0.25 16.00 8.92
N SER A 14 0.19 14.80 8.29
CA SER A 14 -0.98 13.92 8.28
C SER A 14 -1.66 13.80 9.64
N ASP A 15 -0.89 13.50 10.69
CA ASP A 15 -1.45 13.14 11.99
C ASP A 15 -2.02 14.38 12.69
N GLU A 16 -1.32 15.51 12.62
CA GLU A 16 -1.74 16.76 13.25
C GLU A 16 -2.89 17.43 12.50
N ARG A 17 -2.82 17.43 11.17
CA ARG A 17 -3.85 17.99 10.29
C ARG A 17 -5.16 17.23 10.47
N GLN A 18 -5.12 15.91 10.42
CA GLN A 18 -6.32 15.08 10.56
C GLN A 18 -7.00 15.31 11.91
N VAL A 19 -6.24 15.34 13.02
CA VAL A 19 -6.81 15.61 14.34
C VAL A 19 -7.41 17.00 14.43
N THR A 20 -6.75 18.00 13.82
CA THR A 20 -7.20 19.40 13.81
C THR A 20 -8.46 19.58 12.99
N LEU A 21 -8.49 19.06 11.76
CA LEU A 21 -9.64 19.13 10.85
C LEU A 21 -10.83 18.36 11.42
N ALA A 22 -10.64 17.14 11.92
CA ALA A 22 -11.71 16.37 12.54
C ALA A 22 -12.29 17.09 13.77
N SER A 23 -11.43 17.69 14.61
CA SER A 23 -11.87 18.46 15.79
C SER A 23 -12.66 19.72 15.40
N TRP A 24 -12.17 20.45 14.40
CA TRP A 24 -12.83 21.66 13.91
C TRP A 24 -14.19 21.32 13.27
N ALA A 25 -14.22 20.35 12.36
CA ALA A 25 -15.41 19.88 11.69
C ALA A 25 -16.47 19.37 12.69
N HIS A 26 -16.04 18.65 13.74
CA HIS A 26 -16.93 18.25 14.83
C HIS A 26 -17.52 19.45 15.60
N GLY A 27 -16.70 20.48 15.85
CA GLY A 27 -17.13 21.73 16.49
C GLY A 27 -18.20 22.47 15.68
N VAL A 28 -17.96 22.62 14.37
CA VAL A 28 -18.91 23.22 13.41
C VAL A 28 -20.25 22.48 13.49
N ARG A 29 -20.24 21.15 13.39
CA ARG A 29 -21.45 20.33 13.49
C ARG A 29 -22.18 20.50 14.83
N ARG A 30 -21.46 20.50 15.96
CA ARG A 30 -22.09 20.64 17.29
C ARG A 30 -22.73 22.00 17.51
N SER A 31 -22.16 23.05 16.91
CA SER A 31 -22.70 24.40 17.00
C SER A 31 -23.93 24.64 16.13
N GLY A 32 -24.29 23.67 15.27
CA GLY A 32 -25.38 23.82 14.30
C GLY A 32 -25.07 24.85 13.21
N GLN A 33 -23.78 25.14 12.97
CA GLN A 33 -23.36 26.10 11.94
C GLN A 33 -23.42 25.52 10.54
N ALA A 34 -23.17 24.21 10.42
CA ALA A 34 -23.25 23.48 9.16
C ALA A 34 -23.49 21.98 9.40
N GLU A 35 -24.11 21.31 8.43
CA GLU A 35 -24.02 19.87 8.30
C GLU A 35 -22.59 19.50 7.84
N VAL A 36 -22.01 18.45 8.43
CA VAL A 36 -20.60 18.12 8.19
C VAL A 36 -20.47 16.72 7.63
N VAL A 37 -19.88 16.65 6.44
CA VAL A 37 -19.40 15.43 5.78
C VAL A 37 -17.89 15.39 5.95
N TYR A 38 -17.38 14.43 6.69
CA TYR A 38 -15.94 14.28 6.93
C TYR A 38 -15.47 12.95 6.36
N VAL A 39 -14.56 13.01 5.37
CA VAL A 39 -13.96 11.86 4.70
C VAL A 39 -12.45 11.86 4.99
N PRO A 40 -11.99 11.01 5.93
CA PRO A 40 -10.56 10.81 6.14
C PRO A 40 -10.00 9.86 5.07
N ILE A 41 -9.09 10.37 4.26
CA ILE A 41 -8.34 9.66 3.23
C ILE A 41 -6.95 9.37 3.81
N GLY A 42 -6.85 8.29 4.59
CA GLY A 42 -5.57 7.86 5.16
C GLY A 42 -4.77 6.98 4.18
N PRO A 43 -3.55 6.56 4.57
CA PRO A 43 -2.74 5.59 3.80
C PRO A 43 -3.50 4.31 3.40
N GLY A 44 -4.48 3.87 4.19
CA GLY A 44 -5.34 2.72 3.87
C GLY A 44 -6.23 2.93 2.62
N TRP A 45 -6.38 4.16 2.16
CA TRP A 45 -7.13 4.57 0.96
C TRP A 45 -6.23 4.83 -0.24
N ALA A 46 -4.95 4.41 -0.22
CA ALA A 46 -4.03 4.72 -1.33
C ALA A 46 -4.34 4.02 -2.67
N THR A 47 -5.38 3.18 -2.72
CA THR A 47 -5.96 2.65 -3.98
C THR A 47 -7.28 3.32 -4.34
N ALA A 48 -7.80 4.19 -3.47
CA ALA A 48 -9.02 4.93 -3.72
C ALA A 48 -8.73 6.02 -4.74
N THR A 49 -9.61 6.10 -5.72
CA THR A 49 -9.65 7.15 -6.72
C THR A 49 -10.49 8.33 -6.22
N VAL A 50 -10.39 9.47 -6.90
CA VAL A 50 -11.30 10.61 -6.66
C VAL A 50 -12.76 10.17 -6.73
N ARG A 51 -13.09 9.27 -7.67
CA ARG A 51 -14.43 8.69 -7.80
C ARG A 51 -14.90 7.98 -6.53
N ASP A 52 -14.04 7.19 -5.89
CA ASP A 52 -14.39 6.44 -4.68
C ASP A 52 -14.69 7.40 -3.51
N VAL A 53 -13.88 8.45 -3.37
CA VAL A 53 -14.07 9.51 -2.38
C VAL A 53 -15.39 10.25 -2.61
N LEU A 54 -15.68 10.64 -3.85
CA LEU A 54 -16.92 11.33 -4.20
C LEU A 54 -18.15 10.43 -4.00
N THR A 55 -18.04 9.15 -4.37
CA THR A 55 -19.11 8.17 -4.14
C THR A 55 -19.42 8.05 -2.65
N LEU A 56 -18.39 8.01 -1.79
CA LEU A 56 -18.57 8.02 -0.35
C LEU A 56 -19.20 9.32 0.14
N ALA A 57 -18.74 10.48 -0.33
CA ALA A 57 -19.27 11.78 0.06
C ALA A 57 -20.77 11.90 -0.31
N VAL A 58 -21.15 11.51 -1.52
CA VAL A 58 -22.54 11.45 -1.98
C VAL A 58 -23.37 10.48 -1.13
N GLY A 59 -22.83 9.30 -0.82
CA GLY A 59 -23.50 8.32 0.04
C GLY A 59 -23.73 8.81 1.48
N LEU A 60 -22.77 9.57 2.04
CA LEU A 60 -22.86 10.14 3.38
C LEU A 60 -23.91 11.25 3.48
N LEU A 61 -24.15 11.98 2.39
CA LEU A 61 -25.18 13.01 2.31
C LEU A 61 -26.61 12.46 2.23
N ARG A 62 -26.82 11.13 2.13
CA ARG A 62 -28.15 10.47 2.16
C ARG A 62 -29.23 11.22 1.34
N PRO A 63 -29.22 11.08 0.01
CA PRO A 63 -30.27 11.67 -0.82
C PRO A 63 -31.66 11.23 -0.32
N SER A 64 -32.61 12.16 -0.34
CA SER A 64 -34.02 11.86 -0.12
C SER A 64 -34.45 10.74 -1.04
N ALA A 65 -35.34 9.87 -0.58
CA ALA A 65 -35.91 8.79 -1.40
C ALA A 65 -36.58 9.30 -2.69
N ASP A 66 -36.92 10.59 -2.73
CA ASP A 66 -37.55 11.27 -3.86
C ASP A 66 -36.53 12.01 -4.77
N ALA A 67 -35.23 11.97 -4.47
CA ALA A 67 -34.21 12.61 -5.30
C ALA A 67 -34.05 11.81 -6.62
N PRO A 68 -34.24 12.43 -7.80
CA PRO A 68 -34.14 11.76 -9.10
C PRO A 68 -32.67 11.59 -9.51
N LEU A 69 -31.81 11.17 -8.58
CA LEU A 69 -30.41 10.89 -8.87
C LEU A 69 -30.34 9.44 -9.38
N GLY A 70 -30.00 9.28 -10.66
CA GLY A 70 -29.54 7.99 -11.17
C GLY A 70 -28.28 7.55 -10.40
N SER A 71 -27.87 6.28 -10.52
CA SER A 71 -26.57 5.86 -9.97
C SER A 71 -25.46 6.48 -10.82
N PRO A 72 -24.75 7.51 -10.34
CA PRO A 72 -23.75 8.19 -11.16
C PRO A 72 -22.63 7.20 -11.50
N ALA A 73 -22.34 7.07 -12.80
CA ALA A 73 -21.44 6.07 -13.35
C ALA A 73 -20.02 6.61 -13.58
N GLY A 74 -19.81 7.92 -13.50
CA GLY A 74 -18.52 8.59 -13.69
C GLY A 74 -18.27 9.73 -12.68
N THR A 75 -17.03 10.22 -12.65
CA THR A 75 -16.59 11.29 -11.73
C THR A 75 -17.35 12.60 -11.98
N ASP A 76 -17.56 12.99 -13.24
CA ASP A 76 -18.34 14.18 -13.61
C ASP A 76 -19.79 14.09 -13.13
N GLU A 77 -20.43 12.93 -13.28
CA GLU A 77 -21.79 12.68 -12.80
C GLU A 77 -21.87 12.69 -11.27
N LEU A 78 -20.80 12.26 -10.58
CA LEU A 78 -20.68 12.36 -9.12
C LEU A 78 -20.52 13.81 -8.65
N PHE A 79 -19.72 14.62 -9.35
CA PHE A 79 -19.60 16.06 -9.09
C PHE A 79 -20.92 16.78 -9.34
N GLU A 80 -21.60 16.47 -10.44
CA GLU A 80 -22.92 17.03 -10.76
C GLU A 80 -23.95 16.61 -9.70
N ALA A 81 -23.99 15.32 -9.32
CA ALA A 81 -24.86 14.83 -8.26
C ALA A 81 -24.59 15.53 -6.92
N LEU A 82 -23.31 15.64 -6.52
CA LEU A 82 -22.91 16.35 -5.31
C LEU A 82 -23.30 17.83 -5.39
N GLY A 83 -23.08 18.48 -6.53
CA GLY A 83 -23.48 19.87 -6.78
C GLY A 83 -24.99 20.08 -6.68
N LEU A 84 -25.79 19.20 -7.29
CA LEU A 84 -27.26 19.24 -7.20
C LEU A 84 -27.77 19.00 -5.78
N MET A 85 -27.15 18.08 -5.04
CA MET A 85 -27.48 17.83 -3.63
C MET A 85 -27.17 19.04 -2.75
N LEU A 86 -26.08 19.75 -3.03
CA LEU A 86 -25.62 20.91 -2.27
C LEU A 86 -26.32 22.22 -2.66
N GLN A 87 -26.82 22.33 -3.90
CA GLN A 87 -27.63 23.45 -4.38
C GLN A 87 -29.13 23.29 -4.00
N GLY A 88 -29.61 22.06 -3.79
CA GLY A 88 -31.00 21.74 -3.49
C GLY A 88 -31.25 21.40 -2.02
N VAL A 89 -31.46 22.40 -1.16
CA VAL A 89 -31.73 22.27 0.29
C VAL A 89 -32.96 21.37 0.62
N GLY A 90 -33.77 21.01 -0.37
CA GLY A 90 -34.93 20.11 -0.21
C GLY A 90 -34.71 18.64 -0.53
N TRP A 91 -33.55 18.23 -1.08
CA TRP A 91 -33.35 16.89 -1.65
C TRP A 91 -32.44 15.99 -0.81
N VAL A 92 -31.85 16.53 0.24
CA VAL A 92 -31.01 15.81 1.20
C VAL A 92 -31.85 15.57 2.44
N SER A 93 -32.14 14.31 2.76
CA SER A 93 -33.07 13.96 3.85
C SER A 93 -32.57 14.36 5.24
N SER A 94 -31.28 14.65 5.38
CA SER A 94 -30.63 15.09 6.62
C SER A 94 -30.60 16.61 6.82
N MET A 95 -31.02 17.41 5.83
CA MET A 95 -31.00 18.88 5.90
C MET A 95 -32.24 19.44 6.65
N PRO A 96 -32.05 20.33 7.64
CA PRO A 96 -33.13 21.11 8.23
C PRO A 96 -33.75 22.08 7.22
N ARG A 97 -35.08 22.27 7.29
CA ARG A 97 -35.86 23.02 6.28
C ARG A 97 -35.71 24.55 6.34
N ASP A 98 -34.93 25.08 7.28
CA ASP A 98 -34.75 26.53 7.46
C ASP A 98 -33.52 27.01 6.67
N GLY A 99 -33.75 27.91 5.72
CA GLY A 99 -32.87 28.21 4.57
C GLY A 99 -31.54 28.92 4.82
N ASP A 100 -30.92 28.75 6.00
CA ASP A 100 -29.63 29.38 6.36
C ASP A 100 -28.49 28.37 6.64
N GLU A 101 -28.74 27.05 6.62
CA GLU A 101 -27.70 26.07 6.98
C GLU A 101 -26.78 25.71 5.80
N GLN A 102 -25.47 25.82 6.03
CA GLN A 102 -24.41 25.47 5.08
C GLN A 102 -24.03 23.99 5.21
N VAL A 103 -23.49 23.39 4.15
CA VAL A 103 -22.84 22.08 4.22
C VAL A 103 -21.33 22.26 4.17
N LEU A 104 -20.62 21.62 5.08
CA LEU A 104 -19.17 21.56 5.12
C LEU A 104 -18.71 20.15 4.74
N VAL A 105 -18.03 20.04 3.61
CA VAL A 105 -17.37 18.81 3.16
C VAL A 105 -15.88 18.90 3.48
N VAL A 106 -15.35 17.96 4.24
CA VAL A 106 -13.92 17.86 4.56
C VAL A 106 -13.37 16.59 3.95
N LEU A 107 -12.47 16.73 2.99
CA LEU A 107 -11.74 15.63 2.35
C LEU A 107 -10.28 15.73 2.82
N ASP A 108 -9.88 14.90 3.79
CA ASP A 108 -8.61 15.06 4.49
C ASP A 108 -7.63 13.94 4.10
N GLY A 109 -6.47 14.30 3.54
CA GLY A 109 -5.47 13.37 2.99
C GLY A 109 -5.64 13.11 1.50
N VAL A 110 -6.08 14.12 0.74
CA VAL A 110 -6.34 13.97 -0.71
C VAL A 110 -5.08 13.68 -1.52
N ASP A 111 -3.91 14.01 -0.99
CA ASP A 111 -2.58 13.69 -1.52
C ASP A 111 -2.25 12.19 -1.53
N VAL A 112 -3.05 11.38 -0.83
CA VAL A 112 -2.87 9.93 -0.74
C VAL A 112 -3.66 9.18 -1.83
N LEU A 113 -4.46 9.86 -2.64
CA LEU A 113 -5.29 9.23 -3.68
C LEU A 113 -4.46 8.62 -4.81
N ALA A 114 -4.94 7.48 -5.32
CA ALA A 114 -4.19 6.60 -6.20
C ALA A 114 -3.97 7.14 -7.61
N ASP A 115 -4.94 7.92 -8.10
CA ASP A 115 -4.92 8.52 -9.44
C ASP A 115 -4.08 9.80 -9.50
N GLY A 116 -3.66 10.34 -8.34
CA GLY A 116 -2.92 11.60 -8.26
C GLY A 116 -3.72 12.80 -8.77
N THR A 117 -5.01 12.64 -9.12
CA THR A 117 -5.83 13.67 -9.76
C THR A 117 -6.54 14.54 -8.73
N VAL A 118 -5.79 15.05 -7.75
CA VAL A 118 -6.31 16.02 -6.78
C VAL A 118 -6.83 17.29 -7.49
N HIS A 119 -6.39 17.53 -8.73
CA HIS A 119 -6.86 18.62 -9.58
C HIS A 119 -8.34 18.48 -9.95
N ASP A 120 -8.87 17.27 -10.07
CA ASP A 120 -10.30 17.06 -10.36
C ASP A 120 -11.16 17.51 -9.18
N LEU A 121 -10.64 17.42 -7.94
CA LEU A 121 -11.31 17.92 -6.74
C LEU A 121 -11.40 19.46 -6.70
N ILE A 122 -10.70 20.19 -7.57
CA ILE A 122 -10.79 21.66 -7.68
C ILE A 122 -12.15 22.08 -8.26
N ASP A 123 -12.76 21.22 -9.08
CA ASP A 123 -14.10 21.46 -9.63
C ASP A 123 -15.21 21.45 -8.55
N LEU A 124 -14.87 21.04 -7.31
CA LEU A 124 -15.71 21.26 -6.13
C LEU A 124 -15.97 22.75 -5.83
N THR A 125 -15.23 23.67 -6.47
CA THR A 125 -15.55 25.10 -6.43
C THR A 125 -16.93 25.42 -7.01
N ALA A 126 -17.45 24.57 -7.90
CA ALA A 126 -18.74 24.73 -8.56
C ALA A 126 -19.96 24.30 -7.71
N LEU A 127 -19.76 23.82 -6.47
CA LEU A 127 -20.83 23.26 -5.61
C LEU A 127 -21.88 24.28 -5.08
N GLY A 128 -21.85 25.52 -5.54
CA GLY A 128 -22.82 26.57 -5.18
C GLY A 128 -22.58 27.23 -3.83
N GLU A 129 -23.31 28.32 -3.55
CA GLU A 129 -23.07 29.17 -2.38
C GLU A 129 -23.37 28.50 -1.02
N GLY A 130 -24.13 27.40 -1.02
CA GLY A 130 -24.53 26.64 0.17
C GLY A 130 -23.50 25.64 0.69
N ALA A 131 -22.43 25.37 -0.07
CA ALA A 131 -21.39 24.42 0.30
C ALA A 131 -20.04 25.09 0.58
N ARG A 132 -19.31 24.54 1.54
CA ARG A 132 -17.90 24.83 1.80
C ARG A 132 -17.13 23.53 1.78
N VAL A 133 -15.98 23.53 1.14
CA VAL A 133 -15.10 22.36 1.03
C VAL A 133 -13.76 22.67 1.67
N VAL A 134 -13.25 21.74 2.46
CA VAL A 134 -11.90 21.79 2.99
C VAL A 134 -11.14 20.56 2.51
N LEU A 135 -10.05 20.80 1.79
CA LEU A 135 -9.12 19.77 1.37
C LEU A 135 -7.95 19.74 2.36
N GLY A 136 -7.68 18.59 2.98
CA GLY A 136 -6.50 18.37 3.80
C GLY A 136 -5.40 17.70 2.98
N SER A 137 -4.19 18.25 2.97
CA SER A 137 -3.06 17.71 2.20
C SER A 137 -1.72 17.95 2.92
N GLU A 138 -0.74 17.05 2.77
CA GLU A 138 0.63 17.30 3.25
C GLU A 138 1.39 18.24 2.32
N VAL A 139 1.05 18.20 1.03
CA VAL A 139 1.67 18.99 -0.02
C VAL A 139 0.70 20.04 -0.57
N ALA A 140 1.25 21.17 -1.03
CA ALA A 140 0.43 22.17 -1.73
C ALA A 140 -0.16 21.55 -3.01
N ILE A 141 -1.42 21.85 -3.30
CA ILE A 141 -2.12 21.41 -4.51
C ILE A 141 -2.16 22.58 -5.49
N GLU A 142 -1.52 22.42 -6.65
CA GLU A 142 -1.57 23.42 -7.73
C GLU A 142 -3.03 23.63 -8.18
N GLY A 143 -3.41 24.89 -8.41
CA GLY A 143 -4.78 25.26 -8.82
C GLY A 143 -5.76 25.59 -7.68
N VAL A 144 -5.46 25.22 -6.43
CA VAL A 144 -6.23 25.68 -5.24
C VAL A 144 -5.76 27.06 -4.73
N ALA A 145 -4.78 27.66 -5.42
CA ALA A 145 -4.01 28.83 -4.98
C ALA A 145 -4.82 30.12 -4.75
N ASP A 146 -6.03 30.22 -5.32
CA ASP A 146 -6.90 31.39 -5.16
C ASP A 146 -7.84 31.30 -3.94
N GLY A 147 -7.89 30.13 -3.27
CA GLY A 147 -8.64 29.91 -2.03
C GLY A 147 -7.82 30.21 -0.75
N PRO A 148 -8.48 30.34 0.42
CA PRO A 148 -7.77 30.50 1.68
C PRO A 148 -6.94 29.25 2.01
N ILE A 149 -5.63 29.44 2.18
CA ILE A 149 -4.70 28.42 2.66
C ILE A 149 -4.57 28.54 4.18
N ILE A 150 -4.86 27.45 4.88
CA ILE A 150 -4.73 27.30 6.33
C ILE A 150 -3.48 26.46 6.59
N THR A 151 -2.39 27.11 7.01
CA THR A 151 -1.18 26.40 7.46
C THR A 151 -1.28 26.11 8.95
N LEU A 152 -1.17 24.84 9.32
CA LEU A 152 -1.16 24.40 10.71
C LEU A 152 0.30 24.32 11.18
N ASP A 153 0.80 25.36 11.86
CA ASP A 153 2.19 25.45 12.36
C ASP A 153 2.23 25.60 13.90
N THR A 154 3.22 24.98 14.56
CA THR A 154 3.25 24.77 16.02
C THR A 154 4.41 25.51 16.71
N ALA A 155 4.10 26.49 17.56
CA ALA A 155 5.04 27.01 18.56
C ALA A 155 4.46 26.85 19.98
N ALA A 156 5.21 26.20 20.87
CA ALA A 156 4.76 25.71 22.19
C ALA A 156 4.95 26.71 23.36
N PRO A 157 4.16 26.59 24.46
CA PRO A 157 4.55 27.08 25.80
C PRO A 157 4.61 25.97 26.88
N PRO A 158 5.19 26.25 28.07
CA PRO A 158 5.87 25.25 28.92
C PRO A 158 4.99 24.53 29.98
N GLU A 159 5.51 23.41 30.48
CA GLU A 159 4.94 22.49 31.48
C GLU A 159 4.81 23.06 32.91
N PRO A 160 3.94 22.45 33.73
CA PRO A 160 4.34 22.03 35.07
C PRO A 160 3.91 20.58 35.47
N PRO A 161 4.42 20.05 36.61
CA PRO A 161 4.59 18.62 36.86
C PRO A 161 3.53 17.98 37.78
N GLY A 162 3.51 16.64 37.80
CA GLY A 162 3.00 15.84 38.94
C GLY A 162 2.03 14.70 38.60
N THR A 163 2.45 13.48 38.95
CA THR A 163 1.76 12.20 39.30
C THR A 163 0.21 12.16 39.36
N ASP A 164 -0.53 11.08 39.05
CA ASP A 164 -0.30 9.65 39.32
C ASP A 164 -1.14 8.72 38.40
N TYR A 165 -0.78 7.43 38.38
CA TYR A 165 -1.34 6.32 37.61
C TYR A 165 -2.73 5.85 38.09
N LEU A 166 -3.67 5.65 37.15
CA LEU A 166 -4.77 4.66 37.18
C LEU A 166 -5.76 4.94 36.02
N ALA A 167 -5.93 4.02 35.05
CA ALA A 167 -7.14 3.90 34.19
C ALA A 167 -7.04 2.83 33.07
N LEU A 168 -6.23 1.76 33.16
CA LEU A 168 -5.94 0.88 32.00
C LEU A 168 -7.19 0.35 31.23
N ARG A 169 -8.28 0.03 31.94
CA ARG A 169 -9.52 -0.50 31.34
C ARG A 169 -10.35 0.57 30.62
N ASP A 170 -10.45 1.75 31.21
CA ASP A 170 -11.21 2.88 30.65
C ASP A 170 -10.39 3.61 29.57
N LEU A 171 -9.06 3.46 29.60
CA LEU A 171 -8.11 3.93 28.58
C LEU A 171 -8.21 3.15 27.26
N LEU A 172 -8.36 1.82 27.32
CA LEU A 172 -8.48 0.97 26.13
C LEU A 172 -9.81 1.21 25.39
N ALA A 173 -10.90 1.44 26.13
CA ALA A 173 -12.22 1.67 25.55
C ALA A 173 -12.35 3.03 24.81
N CYS A 174 -11.43 3.97 25.04
CA CYS A 174 -11.53 5.34 24.53
C CYS A 174 -10.39 5.79 23.61
N ALA A 175 -9.22 5.15 23.67
CA ALA A 175 -8.08 5.47 22.80
C ALA A 175 -8.12 4.73 21.46
N LEU A 176 -8.85 3.62 21.42
CA LEU A 176 -8.85 2.67 20.33
C LEU A 176 -10.30 2.47 19.91
N ALA A 177 -10.53 2.34 18.61
CA ALA A 177 -11.85 2.21 17.99
C ALA A 177 -12.80 1.27 18.79
N PRO A 178 -14.12 1.47 18.74
CA PRO A 178 -15.06 0.99 19.76
C PRO A 178 -14.88 -0.50 20.10
N ILE A 179 -14.25 -0.76 21.24
CA ILE A 179 -14.09 -2.11 21.81
C ILE A 179 -15.40 -2.53 22.50
N SER A 180 -15.86 -3.76 22.25
CA SER A 180 -16.99 -4.34 22.98
C SER A 180 -16.61 -4.73 24.42
N GLU A 181 -17.57 -4.77 25.34
CA GLU A 181 -17.32 -5.20 26.74
C GLU A 181 -16.79 -6.65 26.82
N ALA A 182 -17.19 -7.51 25.88
CA ALA A 182 -16.71 -8.88 25.78
C ALA A 182 -15.23 -8.94 25.34
N ASP A 183 -14.85 -8.14 24.33
CA ASP A 183 -13.46 -8.04 23.85
C ASP A 183 -12.56 -7.43 24.91
N LEU A 184 -13.03 -6.36 25.59
CA LEU A 184 -12.31 -5.75 26.71
C LEU A 184 -12.10 -6.76 27.85
N GLY A 185 -13.13 -7.53 28.18
CA GLY A 185 -13.03 -8.60 29.17
C GLY A 185 -12.07 -9.72 28.76
N SER A 186 -11.95 -10.02 27.45
CA SER A 186 -10.98 -10.99 26.93
C SER A 186 -9.54 -10.49 27.09
N VAL A 187 -9.26 -9.27 26.62
CA VAL A 187 -7.93 -8.61 26.72
C VAL A 187 -7.47 -8.49 28.18
N MET A 188 -8.39 -8.28 29.12
CA MET A 188 -8.06 -8.08 30.53
C MET A 188 -7.91 -9.37 31.36
N ARG A 189 -8.48 -10.50 30.93
CA ARG A 189 -8.53 -11.75 31.72
C ARG A 189 -7.16 -12.46 31.89
N GLY A 190 -6.15 -12.08 31.12
CA GLY A 190 -4.77 -12.60 31.25
C GLY A 190 -3.85 -11.84 32.22
N ASN A 191 -4.33 -10.75 32.86
CA ASN A 191 -3.45 -9.80 33.56
C ASN A 191 -3.78 -9.67 35.07
N PRO A 192 -3.07 -10.40 35.97
CA PRO A 192 -3.36 -10.38 37.42
C PRO A 192 -2.93 -9.09 38.15
N CYS A 193 -2.29 -8.14 37.46
CA CYS A 193 -1.75 -6.92 38.06
C CYS A 193 -2.75 -5.75 38.15
N VAL A 194 -4.01 -5.94 37.74
CA VAL A 194 -5.02 -4.86 37.73
C VAL A 194 -6.00 -5.07 38.88
N THR A 195 -5.64 -4.57 40.07
CA THR A 195 -6.62 -4.38 41.14
C THR A 195 -7.48 -3.16 40.81
N MET A 196 -8.79 -3.39 40.67
CA MET A 196 -9.79 -2.36 40.39
C MET A 196 -10.00 -1.48 41.63
N PRO A 197 -9.79 -0.15 41.57
CA PRO A 197 -10.30 0.73 42.60
C PRO A 197 -11.78 1.05 42.32
N ALA A 198 -12.60 0.94 43.35
CA ALA A 198 -13.96 1.46 43.32
C ALA A 198 -13.91 2.99 43.45
N GLY A 199 -14.21 3.73 42.37
CA GLY A 199 -14.36 5.18 42.39
C GLY A 199 -14.60 5.78 41.00
N PRO A 200 -15.36 6.89 40.89
CA PRO A 200 -15.63 7.54 39.61
C PRO A 200 -14.39 8.30 39.13
N VAL A 201 -13.78 7.84 38.03
CA VAL A 201 -12.64 8.51 37.39
C VAL A 201 -13.16 9.67 36.56
N LEU A 202 -12.67 10.87 36.87
CA LEU A 202 -13.00 12.13 36.23
C LEU A 202 -12.79 12.06 34.71
N GLY A 203 -13.88 12.26 33.96
CA GLY A 203 -13.81 12.62 32.56
C GLY A 203 -14.20 11.56 31.54
N LEU A 204 -14.75 10.40 31.95
CA LEU A 204 -15.31 9.40 31.03
C LEU A 204 -16.79 9.11 31.36
N THR A 205 -17.68 9.22 30.38
CA THR A 205 -19.09 8.84 30.48
C THR A 205 -19.37 7.58 29.66
N ARG A 206 -20.21 6.69 30.20
CA ARG A 206 -20.71 5.50 29.49
C ARG A 206 -22.10 5.81 28.97
N ASP A 207 -22.30 5.65 27.67
CA ASP A 207 -23.63 5.67 27.04
C ASP A 207 -23.94 4.30 26.39
N GLU A 208 -25.10 4.18 25.74
CA GLU A 208 -25.53 2.96 25.06
C GLU A 208 -24.59 2.53 23.92
N ARG A 209 -23.68 3.41 23.47
CA ARG A 209 -22.72 3.18 22.40
C ARG A 209 -21.28 2.94 22.90
N GLY A 210 -21.03 3.02 24.21
CA GLY A 210 -19.73 2.74 24.82
C GLY A 210 -19.21 3.87 25.73
N TRP A 211 -17.90 3.89 25.95
CA TRP A 211 -17.23 4.87 26.80
C TRP A 211 -16.75 6.08 25.99
N ARG A 212 -16.90 7.30 26.53
CA ARG A 212 -16.51 8.56 25.87
C ARG A 212 -15.89 9.55 26.85
N TRP A 213 -15.02 10.43 26.38
CA TRP A 213 -14.50 11.55 27.20
C TRP A 213 -15.55 12.64 27.44
N GLU A 214 -15.75 13.05 28.69
CA GLU A 214 -16.55 14.22 29.08
C GLU A 214 -15.93 15.52 28.53
N ARG A 215 -14.60 15.59 28.41
CA ARG A 215 -13.87 16.78 27.92
C ARG A 215 -12.67 16.39 27.05
N GLU A 216 -12.59 17.00 25.87
CA GLU A 216 -11.56 16.79 24.85
C GLU A 216 -10.14 17.18 25.31
N GLN A 217 -10.01 18.16 26.20
CA GLN A 217 -8.72 18.55 26.77
C GLN A 217 -8.07 17.41 27.59
N GLY A 218 -8.88 16.57 28.25
CA GLY A 218 -8.41 15.38 28.96
C GLY A 218 -7.83 14.32 28.01
N ARG A 219 -8.49 14.11 26.86
CA ARG A 219 -8.01 13.22 25.79
C ARG A 219 -6.66 13.68 25.24
N ARG A 220 -6.50 14.97 24.91
CA ARG A 220 -5.25 15.51 24.35
C ARG A 220 -4.08 15.50 25.34
N GLN A 221 -4.33 15.85 26.60
CA GLN A 221 -3.30 15.86 27.63
C GLN A 221 -2.84 14.45 27.98
N TRP A 222 -3.73 13.46 27.81
CA TRP A 222 -3.39 12.05 27.93
C TRP A 222 -2.59 11.52 26.73
N LEU A 223 -3.01 11.80 25.49
CA LEU A 223 -2.29 11.37 24.28
C LEU A 223 -0.81 11.82 24.28
N ARG A 224 -0.51 12.95 24.91
CA ARG A 224 0.85 13.50 25.06
C ARG A 224 1.71 12.79 26.10
N LYS A 225 1.17 11.92 26.97
CA LYS A 225 1.96 11.22 28.00
C LYS A 225 2.50 9.89 27.44
N ARG A 226 3.77 9.58 27.77
CA ARG A 226 4.53 8.32 27.51
C ARG A 226 3.79 7.00 27.85
N ALA A 227 2.62 7.05 28.48
CA ALA A 227 1.80 5.88 28.78
C ALA A 227 1.14 5.26 27.52
N THR A 228 0.92 6.06 26.46
CA THR A 228 0.31 5.57 25.20
C THR A 228 1.22 4.58 24.48
N GLU A 229 2.53 4.86 24.43
CA GLU A 229 3.52 4.00 23.77
C GLU A 229 3.64 2.63 24.43
N ALA A 230 3.77 2.60 25.76
CA ALA A 230 3.88 1.36 26.53
C ALA A 230 2.57 0.54 26.47
N MET A 231 1.42 1.19 26.35
CA MET A 231 0.14 0.50 26.13
C MET A 231 0.09 -0.12 24.73
N GLU A 232 0.42 0.67 23.72
CA GLU A 232 0.46 0.20 22.33
C GLU A 232 1.43 -0.97 22.16
N ASP A 233 2.60 -0.93 22.79
CA ASP A 233 3.53 -2.06 22.79
C ASP A 233 2.93 -3.32 23.43
N ARG A 234 2.19 -3.18 24.54
CA ARG A 234 1.49 -4.32 25.15
C ARG A 234 0.36 -4.85 24.28
N LEU A 235 -0.36 -3.99 23.56
CA LEU A 235 -1.41 -4.41 22.64
C LEU A 235 -0.84 -5.13 21.43
N VAL A 236 0.30 -4.67 20.93
CA VAL A 236 1.07 -5.38 19.91
C VAL A 236 1.49 -6.75 20.45
N GLU A 237 2.13 -6.82 21.62
CA GLU A 237 2.57 -8.07 22.24
C GLU A 237 1.42 -9.05 22.46
N GLU A 238 0.30 -8.60 23.03
CA GLU A 238 -0.88 -9.42 23.27
C GLU A 238 -1.52 -9.89 21.95
N GLY A 239 -1.68 -8.99 20.97
CA GLY A 239 -2.26 -9.33 19.68
C GLY A 239 -1.42 -10.35 18.92
N LEU A 240 -0.09 -10.17 18.92
CA LEU A 240 0.86 -11.13 18.35
C LEU A 240 0.86 -12.46 19.12
N SER A 241 0.76 -12.43 20.46
CA SER A 241 0.67 -13.63 21.28
C SER A 241 -0.62 -14.42 21.00
N GLN A 242 -1.76 -13.74 20.85
CA GLN A 242 -3.02 -14.38 20.47
C GLN A 242 -2.95 -14.97 19.06
N GLN A 243 -2.31 -14.26 18.12
CA GLN A 243 -2.09 -14.77 16.77
C GLN A 243 -1.18 -16.00 16.78
N ALA A 244 -0.16 -16.07 17.62
CA ALA A 244 0.74 -17.22 17.72
C ALA A 244 0.14 -18.41 18.49
N GLY A 245 -0.84 -18.16 19.37
CA GLY A 245 -1.50 -19.19 20.17
C GLY A 245 -2.46 -20.08 19.36
N SER A 246 -3.09 -21.08 20.01
CA SER A 246 -4.11 -21.94 19.39
C SER A 246 -5.55 -21.47 19.63
N GLY A 247 -5.76 -20.47 20.49
CA GLY A 247 -7.09 -19.96 20.85
C GLY A 247 -7.74 -19.11 19.75
N PRO A 248 -8.98 -18.62 19.93
CA PRO A 248 -9.52 -17.60 19.04
C PRO A 248 -8.76 -16.27 19.22
N VAL A 249 -8.54 -15.54 18.14
CA VAL A 249 -8.04 -14.15 18.18
C VAL A 249 -9.22 -13.23 18.48
N ALA A 250 -9.09 -12.33 19.45
CA ALA A 250 -10.16 -11.37 19.75
C ALA A 250 -10.47 -10.50 18.52
N SER A 251 -11.76 -10.24 18.25
CA SER A 251 -12.20 -9.43 17.09
C SER A 251 -11.55 -8.05 17.05
N TYR A 252 -11.25 -7.50 18.22
CA TYR A 252 -10.47 -6.28 18.36
C TYR A 252 -9.10 -6.36 17.67
N PHE A 253 -8.30 -7.41 17.93
CA PHE A 253 -6.98 -7.54 17.35
C PHE A 253 -7.07 -7.82 15.85
N VAL A 254 -8.06 -8.61 15.41
CA VAL A 254 -8.31 -8.82 13.98
C VAL A 254 -8.51 -7.49 13.26
N ALA A 255 -9.30 -6.57 13.83
CA ALA A 255 -9.60 -5.30 13.20
C ALA A 255 -8.48 -4.23 13.31
N TYR A 256 -7.63 -4.28 14.36
CA TYR A 256 -6.78 -3.14 14.71
C TYR A 256 -5.29 -3.46 14.93
N LEU A 257 -4.86 -4.74 14.91
CA LEU A 257 -3.46 -5.08 15.14
C LEU A 257 -2.52 -4.47 14.09
N GLY A 258 -2.90 -4.46 12.81
CA GLY A 258 -2.11 -3.79 11.76
C GLY A 258 -1.89 -2.30 12.02
N ALA A 259 -2.93 -1.60 12.49
CA ALA A 259 -2.83 -0.18 12.83
C ALA A 259 -1.91 0.07 14.05
N HIS A 260 -1.94 -0.82 15.05
CA HIS A 260 -1.01 -0.78 16.19
C HIS A 260 0.44 -0.95 15.76
N LEU A 261 0.71 -1.96 14.92
CA LEU A 261 2.05 -2.22 14.38
C LEU A 261 2.59 -1.01 13.60
N MET A 262 1.74 -0.35 12.80
CA MET A 262 2.09 0.87 12.07
C MET A 262 2.43 2.03 13.02
N ARG A 263 1.58 2.32 14.01
CA ARG A 263 1.81 3.41 14.96
C ARG A 263 3.09 3.22 15.76
N ARG A 264 3.46 1.96 16.04
CA ARG A 264 4.72 1.62 16.71
C ARG A 264 5.92 1.51 15.78
N ARG A 265 5.76 1.84 14.48
CA ARG A 265 6.80 1.82 13.46
C ARG A 265 7.63 0.53 13.53
N ARG A 266 6.94 -0.60 13.73
CA ARG A 266 7.61 -1.91 13.76
C ARG A 266 8.12 -2.24 12.36
N GLY A 267 9.24 -2.96 12.29
CA GLY A 267 9.83 -3.41 11.01
C GLY A 267 8.89 -4.36 10.25
N GLY A 268 9.21 -4.62 8.98
CA GLY A 268 8.38 -5.42 8.08
C GLY A 268 8.00 -6.79 8.65
N SER A 269 8.96 -7.51 9.22
CA SER A 269 8.80 -8.82 9.83
C SER A 269 7.79 -8.87 10.98
N ALA A 270 7.53 -7.76 11.67
CA ALA A 270 6.50 -7.70 12.71
C ALA A 270 5.07 -7.81 12.15
N PHE A 271 4.89 -7.58 10.85
CA PHE A 271 3.62 -7.72 10.15
C PHE A 271 3.42 -9.13 9.56
N ALA A 272 4.44 -10.00 9.51
CA ALA A 272 4.32 -11.35 8.98
C ALA A 272 3.15 -12.18 9.56
N PRO A 273 2.83 -12.07 10.87
CA PRO A 273 1.63 -12.67 11.47
C PRO A 273 0.30 -12.36 10.77
N LEU A 274 0.17 -11.19 10.14
CA LEU A 274 -1.05 -10.73 9.48
C LEU A 274 -1.30 -11.36 8.10
N VAL A 275 -0.31 -12.07 7.53
CA VAL A 275 -0.42 -12.71 6.21
C VAL A 275 -0.34 -14.24 6.31
N THR A 276 -0.91 -14.78 7.39
CA THR A 276 -0.94 -16.23 7.68
C THR A 276 -2.33 -16.82 7.46
N GLN A 277 -2.40 -18.14 7.22
CA GLN A 277 -3.68 -18.87 7.13
C GLN A 277 -4.56 -18.62 8.37
N ARG A 278 -3.97 -18.67 9.55
CA ARG A 278 -4.68 -18.45 10.81
C ARG A 278 -5.27 -17.04 10.91
N TRP A 279 -4.56 -16.03 10.41
CA TRP A 279 -5.07 -14.66 10.37
C TRP A 279 -6.21 -14.51 9.35
N PHE A 280 -6.08 -15.15 8.20
CA PHE A 280 -7.15 -15.25 7.21
C PHE A 280 -8.41 -15.90 7.80
N GLU A 281 -8.27 -17.02 8.53
CA GLU A 281 -9.36 -17.69 9.24
C GLU A 281 -9.99 -16.78 10.31
N ALA A 282 -9.18 -16.05 11.08
CA ALA A 282 -9.67 -15.10 12.08
C ALA A 282 -10.49 -13.97 11.45
N TRP A 283 -10.04 -13.45 10.31
CA TRP A 283 -10.80 -12.51 9.51
C TRP A 283 -12.09 -13.12 8.99
N SER A 284 -12.09 -14.37 8.49
CA SER A 284 -13.28 -15.01 7.91
C SER A 284 -14.51 -15.08 8.83
N CYS A 285 -14.32 -14.91 10.15
CA CYS A 285 -15.38 -14.81 11.15
C CYS A 285 -15.95 -13.39 11.33
N GLN A 286 -15.44 -12.38 10.63
CA GLN A 286 -15.84 -10.98 10.73
C GLN A 286 -16.71 -10.54 9.53
N PRO A 287 -17.59 -9.55 9.68
CA PRO A 287 -18.26 -8.92 8.55
C PRO A 287 -17.27 -8.18 7.63
N GLY A 288 -17.45 -8.29 6.30
CA GLY A 288 -16.58 -7.59 5.33
C GLY A 288 -15.13 -8.09 5.32
N TRP A 289 -14.91 -9.35 5.72
CA TRP A 289 -13.60 -9.84 6.09
C TRP A 289 -12.54 -9.86 4.98
N VAL A 290 -12.91 -10.10 3.72
CA VAL A 290 -11.92 -10.11 2.61
C VAL A 290 -11.29 -8.72 2.48
N THR A 291 -12.09 -7.66 2.54
CA THR A 291 -11.60 -6.28 2.46
C THR A 291 -10.69 -5.96 3.64
N GLY A 292 -11.09 -6.35 4.86
CA GLY A 292 -10.27 -6.17 6.06
C GLY A 292 -8.93 -6.91 5.99
N PHE A 293 -8.97 -8.19 5.61
CA PHE A 293 -7.78 -9.02 5.45
C PHE A 293 -6.86 -8.50 4.34
N LEU A 294 -7.39 -8.13 3.17
CA LEU A 294 -6.58 -7.52 2.10
C LEU A 294 -5.99 -6.16 2.53
N GLY A 295 -6.68 -5.43 3.40
CA GLY A 295 -6.12 -4.25 4.07
C GLY A 295 -4.86 -4.59 4.86
N ASP A 296 -4.93 -5.60 5.72
CA ASP A 296 -3.76 -6.10 6.48
C ASP A 296 -2.63 -6.63 5.57
N VAL A 297 -2.97 -7.35 4.50
CA VAL A 297 -2.00 -7.81 3.49
C VAL A 297 -1.30 -6.61 2.82
N ALA A 298 -2.05 -5.57 2.44
CA ALA A 298 -1.49 -4.37 1.84
C ALA A 298 -0.58 -3.60 2.82
N LEU A 299 -0.98 -3.49 4.08
CA LEU A 299 -0.15 -2.90 5.15
C LEU A 299 1.15 -3.68 5.33
N THR A 300 1.06 -5.01 5.38
CA THR A 300 2.21 -5.91 5.52
C THR A 300 3.18 -5.78 4.35
N ARG A 301 2.64 -5.75 3.11
CA ARG A 301 3.42 -5.53 1.89
C ARG A 301 4.19 -4.22 1.94
N ARG A 302 3.55 -3.11 2.32
CA ARG A 302 4.20 -1.80 2.40
C ARG A 302 5.26 -1.73 3.50
N ALA A 303 4.98 -2.30 4.67
CA ALA A 303 5.92 -2.34 5.78
C ALA A 303 7.18 -3.15 5.41
N ALA A 304 7.01 -4.33 4.82
CA ALA A 304 8.11 -5.17 4.36
C ALA A 304 8.90 -4.52 3.21
N ALA A 305 8.21 -3.92 2.24
CA ALA A 305 8.85 -3.18 1.15
C ALA A 305 9.72 -2.02 1.66
N ARG A 306 9.18 -1.20 2.58
CA ARG A 306 9.95 -0.11 3.20
C ARG A 306 11.17 -0.65 3.94
N ALA A 307 11.02 -1.69 4.75
CA ALA A 307 12.12 -2.28 5.50
C ALA A 307 13.25 -2.79 4.58
N LEU A 308 12.92 -3.41 3.43
CA LEU A 308 13.90 -3.84 2.45
C LEU A 308 14.66 -2.67 1.79
N VAL A 309 13.95 -1.60 1.42
CA VAL A 309 14.58 -0.40 0.83
C VAL A 309 15.48 0.29 1.87
N ASP A 310 15.02 0.41 3.11
CA ASP A 310 15.81 0.97 4.21
C ASP A 310 17.08 0.15 4.46
N ALA A 311 16.99 -1.19 4.40
CA ALA A 311 18.15 -2.09 4.48
C ALA A 311 19.10 -1.94 3.28
N GLY A 312 18.57 -1.78 2.07
CA GLY A 312 19.40 -1.49 0.88
C GLY A 312 20.15 -0.16 0.99
N ALA A 313 19.53 0.85 1.62
CA ALA A 313 20.11 2.17 1.81
C ALA A 313 21.16 2.24 2.93
N SER A 314 21.15 1.31 3.90
CA SER A 314 22.09 1.29 5.04
C SER A 314 23.53 0.97 4.63
N GLY A 315 23.75 0.51 3.39
CA GLY A 315 25.06 0.10 2.89
C GLY A 315 25.47 -1.32 3.32
N GLU A 316 24.53 -2.10 3.85
CA GLU A 316 24.73 -3.52 4.11
C GLU A 316 24.95 -4.30 2.81
N ASP A 317 25.72 -5.39 2.88
CA ASP A 317 25.99 -6.25 1.72
C ASP A 317 24.77 -7.11 1.33
N ARG A 318 23.85 -7.35 2.27
CA ARG A 318 22.64 -8.18 2.13
C ARG A 318 21.49 -7.61 2.96
N ALA A 319 20.26 -7.77 2.48
CA ALA A 319 19.06 -7.39 3.23
C ALA A 319 18.59 -8.52 4.17
N ASP A 320 17.78 -8.18 5.17
CA ASP A 320 17.11 -9.17 6.03
C ASP A 320 16.13 -10.01 5.20
N VAL A 321 16.44 -11.30 5.07
CA VAL A 321 15.64 -12.28 4.33
C VAL A 321 14.24 -12.44 4.95
N THR A 322 14.06 -12.09 6.22
CA THR A 322 12.76 -12.13 6.91
C THR A 322 11.78 -11.11 6.33
N ASP A 323 12.25 -9.90 6.02
CA ASP A 323 11.40 -8.87 5.39
C ASP A 323 11.09 -9.26 3.94
N LEU A 324 12.02 -9.91 3.24
CA LEU A 324 11.80 -10.46 1.90
C LEU A 324 10.75 -11.59 1.91
N ASP A 325 10.85 -12.55 2.82
CA ASP A 325 9.85 -13.62 3.00
C ASP A 325 8.47 -13.01 3.27
N THR A 326 8.40 -12.01 4.15
CA THR A 326 7.16 -11.29 4.48
C THR A 326 6.55 -10.59 3.26
N LEU A 327 7.38 -9.90 2.47
CA LEU A 327 6.96 -9.25 1.23
C LEU A 327 6.40 -10.26 0.22
N LEU A 328 7.14 -11.34 -0.04
CA LEU A 328 6.75 -12.38 -1.00
C LEU A 328 5.44 -13.05 -0.58
N ARG A 329 5.27 -13.39 0.71
CA ARG A 329 4.02 -13.93 1.23
C ARG A 329 2.85 -12.97 1.02
N ALA A 330 2.99 -11.70 1.39
CA ALA A 330 1.93 -10.72 1.22
C ALA A 330 1.50 -10.57 -0.25
N VAL A 331 2.48 -10.56 -1.16
CA VAL A 331 2.27 -10.48 -2.61
C VAL A 331 1.54 -11.70 -3.14
N LEU A 332 1.99 -12.90 -2.78
CA LEU A 332 1.38 -14.16 -3.21
C LEU A 332 -0.05 -14.30 -2.66
N VAL A 333 -0.29 -13.98 -1.38
CA VAL A 333 -1.62 -13.99 -0.77
C VAL A 333 -2.57 -13.04 -1.48
N ASN A 334 -2.13 -11.79 -1.72
CA ASN A 334 -2.92 -10.80 -2.44
C ASN A 334 -3.28 -11.29 -3.86
N ALA A 335 -2.29 -11.75 -4.62
CA ALA A 335 -2.50 -12.25 -5.98
C ALA A 335 -3.44 -13.46 -6.02
N SER A 336 -3.29 -14.42 -5.10
CA SER A 336 -4.17 -15.59 -5.03
C SER A 336 -5.62 -15.22 -4.71
N ILE A 337 -5.86 -14.30 -3.78
CA ILE A 337 -7.22 -13.87 -3.43
C ILE A 337 -7.84 -13.09 -4.60
N VAL A 338 -7.11 -12.14 -5.19
CA VAL A 338 -7.58 -11.35 -6.34
C VAL A 338 -7.91 -12.25 -7.53
N SER A 339 -7.02 -13.18 -7.89
CA SER A 339 -7.25 -14.13 -8.99
C SER A 339 -8.47 -15.03 -8.76
N LYS A 340 -8.70 -15.50 -7.52
CA LYS A 340 -9.91 -16.26 -7.17
C LYS A 340 -11.17 -15.42 -7.31
N LEU A 341 -11.15 -14.16 -6.85
CA LEU A 341 -12.29 -13.24 -7.00
C LEU A 341 -12.60 -12.97 -8.48
N GLU A 342 -11.59 -12.72 -9.30
CA GLU A 342 -11.72 -12.55 -10.75
C GLU A 342 -12.31 -13.79 -11.43
N THR A 343 -11.83 -14.98 -11.05
CA THR A 343 -12.35 -16.26 -11.54
C THR A 343 -13.83 -16.47 -11.19
N GLN A 344 -14.27 -15.92 -10.06
CA GLN A 344 -15.68 -15.90 -9.66
C GLN A 344 -16.52 -14.83 -10.38
N GLY A 345 -15.95 -14.09 -11.33
CA GLY A 345 -16.61 -13.00 -12.05
C GLY A 345 -16.85 -11.78 -11.17
N ARG A 346 -16.06 -11.61 -10.11
CA ARG A 346 -16.22 -10.55 -9.11
C ARG A 346 -14.97 -9.70 -9.11
N PRO A 347 -14.99 -8.52 -9.75
CA PRO A 347 -13.85 -7.62 -9.62
C PRO A 347 -13.66 -7.29 -8.13
N PRO A 348 -12.41 -7.20 -7.65
CA PRO A 348 -12.11 -6.74 -6.30
C PRO A 348 -12.51 -5.27 -6.18
N GLY A 349 -13.79 -5.02 -5.92
CA GLY A 349 -14.34 -3.70 -5.66
C GLY A 349 -14.75 -3.57 -4.20
N PRO A 350 -14.74 -2.35 -3.64
CA PRO A 350 -15.11 -2.08 -2.24
C PRO A 350 -16.56 -2.48 -1.89
N PHE A 351 -17.37 -2.85 -2.89
CA PHE A 351 -18.79 -3.17 -2.75
C PHE A 351 -19.19 -4.58 -3.22
N ALA A 352 -18.25 -5.43 -3.63
CA ALA A 352 -18.60 -6.81 -3.94
C ALA A 352 -19.10 -7.49 -2.65
N PRO A 353 -20.32 -8.06 -2.60
CA PRO A 353 -20.82 -8.72 -1.40
C PRO A 353 -19.88 -9.87 -1.03
N VAL A 354 -19.09 -9.61 0.02
CA VAL A 354 -17.87 -10.33 0.41
C VAL A 354 -18.15 -11.72 0.99
N ASP A 355 -19.41 -12.01 1.33
CA ASP A 355 -19.84 -13.21 2.08
C ASP A 355 -19.76 -14.52 1.27
N THR A 356 -19.13 -14.52 0.10
CA THR A 356 -19.18 -15.63 -0.87
C THR A 356 -17.81 -15.94 -1.51
N PHE A 357 -16.72 -15.46 -0.92
CA PHE A 357 -15.39 -15.94 -1.31
C PHE A 357 -15.29 -17.44 -1.04
N ASP A 358 -14.91 -18.20 -2.06
CA ASP A 358 -14.72 -19.64 -1.99
C ASP A 358 -13.25 -19.93 -2.25
N GLY A 359 -12.50 -20.12 -1.16
CA GLY A 359 -11.06 -20.41 -1.22
C GLY A 359 -10.73 -21.72 -1.92
N SER A 360 -11.71 -22.63 -2.08
CA SER A 360 -11.52 -23.94 -2.69
C SER A 360 -11.45 -23.93 -4.21
N ILE A 361 -11.85 -22.82 -4.86
CA ILE A 361 -11.78 -22.70 -6.32
C ILE A 361 -10.31 -22.68 -6.75
N ALA A 362 -9.92 -23.64 -7.57
CA ALA A 362 -8.59 -23.69 -8.15
C ALA A 362 -8.36 -22.47 -9.06
N THR A 363 -7.23 -21.79 -8.89
CA THR A 363 -6.82 -20.66 -9.74
C THR A 363 -6.32 -21.10 -11.13
N GLY A 364 -6.06 -22.40 -11.31
CA GLY A 364 -5.37 -22.93 -12.49
C GLY A 364 -3.84 -22.75 -12.44
N ALA A 365 -3.29 -22.10 -11.41
CA ALA A 365 -1.86 -21.80 -11.28
C ALA A 365 -1.00 -22.99 -10.79
N ASP A 366 -1.59 -24.18 -10.57
CA ASP A 366 -0.89 -25.36 -10.05
C ASP A 366 0.32 -25.79 -10.90
N ALA A 367 0.21 -25.65 -12.22
CA ALA A 367 1.30 -25.99 -13.14
C ALA A 367 2.44 -24.96 -13.04
N ASP A 368 2.11 -23.68 -13.05
CA ASP A 368 3.08 -22.58 -12.95
C ASP A 368 3.78 -22.58 -11.59
N ARG A 369 3.04 -22.86 -10.52
CA ARG A 369 3.58 -23.05 -9.17
C ARG A 369 4.61 -24.18 -9.11
N ARG A 370 4.28 -25.37 -9.62
CA ARG A 370 5.20 -26.50 -9.63
C ARG A 370 6.46 -26.21 -10.44
N ARG A 371 6.28 -25.52 -11.58
CA ARG A 371 7.39 -25.05 -12.41
C ARG A 371 8.28 -24.07 -11.62
N ALA A 372 7.69 -23.06 -10.97
CA ALA A 372 8.40 -22.10 -10.15
C ALA A 372 9.20 -22.76 -9.04
N LEU A 373 8.59 -23.67 -8.27
CA LEU A 373 9.27 -24.40 -7.21
C LEU A 373 10.44 -25.24 -7.75
N ALA A 374 10.23 -25.99 -8.83
CA ALA A 374 11.29 -26.80 -9.43
C ALA A 374 12.46 -25.93 -9.91
N THR A 375 12.20 -24.80 -10.56
CA THR A 375 13.25 -23.90 -11.04
C THR A 375 13.98 -23.19 -9.91
N LEU A 376 13.27 -22.72 -8.87
CA LEU A 376 13.90 -22.11 -7.70
C LEU A 376 14.80 -23.10 -6.96
N VAL A 377 14.35 -24.35 -6.78
CA VAL A 377 15.17 -25.41 -6.18
C VAL A 377 16.41 -25.67 -7.03
N GLN A 378 16.29 -25.76 -8.36
CA GLN A 378 17.45 -25.93 -9.25
C GLN A 378 18.42 -24.75 -9.20
N ALA A 379 17.95 -23.56 -8.86
CA ALA A 379 18.74 -22.34 -8.73
C ALA A 379 19.41 -22.18 -7.35
N LEU A 380 19.29 -23.13 -6.42
CA LEU A 380 20.08 -23.11 -5.19
C LEU A 380 21.51 -23.61 -5.47
N ASP A 381 22.52 -22.92 -4.97
CA ASP A 381 23.90 -23.37 -5.16
C ASP A 381 24.23 -24.56 -4.21
N ASP A 382 23.69 -24.57 -2.99
CA ASP A 382 23.90 -25.62 -1.99
C ASP A 382 23.17 -26.95 -2.31
N ASP A 383 23.93 -28.03 -2.52
CA ASP A 383 23.42 -29.38 -2.79
C ASP A 383 22.52 -29.93 -1.66
N GLY A 384 22.79 -29.58 -0.41
CA GLY A 384 22.01 -30.00 0.77
C GLY A 384 20.65 -29.32 0.84
N LEU A 385 20.59 -28.01 0.57
CA LEU A 385 19.33 -27.28 0.42
C LEU A 385 18.52 -27.84 -0.76
N ARG A 386 19.16 -28.09 -1.91
CA ARG A 386 18.52 -28.74 -3.06
C ARG A 386 17.89 -30.09 -2.70
N ALA A 387 18.64 -30.94 -2.01
CA ALA A 387 18.14 -32.24 -1.56
C ALA A 387 16.98 -32.10 -0.55
N GLY A 388 17.05 -31.13 0.37
CA GLY A 388 16.01 -30.87 1.36
C GLY A 388 14.68 -30.43 0.75
N PHE A 389 14.70 -29.69 -0.37
CA PHE A 389 13.50 -29.22 -1.06
C PHE A 389 13.06 -30.10 -2.23
N ALA A 390 13.78 -31.17 -2.56
CA ALA A 390 13.42 -32.07 -3.67
C ALA A 390 12.01 -32.67 -3.53
N GLN A 391 11.56 -32.93 -2.30
CA GLN A 391 10.21 -33.44 -2.02
C GLN A 391 9.10 -32.40 -2.23
N VAL A 392 9.42 -31.11 -2.13
CA VAL A 392 8.47 -30.02 -2.38
C VAL A 392 8.18 -29.88 -3.89
N SER A 393 9.12 -30.33 -4.73
CA SER A 393 8.99 -30.35 -6.19
C SER A 393 8.46 -31.67 -6.77
N ASP A 394 8.07 -32.64 -5.93
CA ASP A 394 7.78 -34.00 -6.38
C ASP A 394 6.50 -34.05 -7.23
N GLY A 395 6.68 -34.26 -8.53
CA GLY A 395 5.67 -34.07 -9.57
C GLY A 395 6.27 -33.43 -10.82
N ALA A 396 7.35 -34.04 -11.30
CA ALA A 396 8.21 -33.56 -12.38
C ALA A 396 7.42 -32.93 -13.54
N VAL A 397 7.48 -31.60 -13.62
CA VAL A 397 7.28 -30.90 -14.89
C VAL A 397 8.62 -31.01 -15.60
N GLU A 398 8.64 -31.63 -16.78
CA GLU A 398 9.80 -31.60 -17.67
C GLU A 398 10.27 -30.13 -17.74
N PRO A 399 11.54 -29.81 -17.45
CA PRO A 399 12.00 -28.43 -17.52
C PRO A 399 11.64 -27.90 -18.90
N ALA A 400 10.73 -26.91 -18.92
CA ALA A 400 10.27 -26.34 -20.17
C ALA A 400 11.52 -25.88 -20.90
N ARG A 401 11.80 -26.50 -22.05
CA ARG A 401 12.86 -26.01 -22.94
C ARG A 401 12.52 -24.55 -23.15
N SER A 402 13.41 -23.64 -22.72
CA SER A 402 13.28 -22.22 -23.04
C SER A 402 12.91 -22.15 -24.51
N PRO A 403 11.84 -21.44 -24.89
CA PRO A 403 11.39 -21.41 -26.28
C PRO A 403 12.62 -21.12 -27.11
N ALA A 404 12.97 -22.07 -27.99
CA ALA A 404 14.20 -21.99 -28.75
C ALA A 404 14.16 -20.64 -29.47
N VAL A 405 14.96 -19.68 -29.00
CA VAL A 405 15.06 -18.37 -29.60
C VAL A 405 15.42 -18.67 -31.04
N VAL A 406 14.47 -18.44 -31.95
CA VAL A 406 14.68 -18.66 -33.37
C VAL A 406 15.80 -17.71 -33.74
N SER A 407 17.00 -18.26 -33.85
CA SER A 407 18.21 -17.53 -34.16
C SER A 407 18.01 -16.89 -35.53
N ALA A 408 17.57 -15.63 -35.55
CA ALA A 408 17.56 -14.84 -36.75
C ALA A 408 19.01 -14.78 -37.28
N ALA A 409 19.17 -14.94 -38.59
CA ALA A 409 20.49 -14.84 -39.22
C ALA A 409 21.14 -13.50 -38.83
N PRO A 410 22.43 -13.49 -38.45
CA PRO A 410 23.11 -12.28 -38.03
C PRO A 410 23.00 -11.22 -39.13
N PRO A 411 22.67 -9.96 -38.80
CA PRO A 411 22.64 -8.89 -39.79
C PRO A 411 24.02 -8.76 -40.47
N PRO A 412 24.07 -8.39 -41.75
CA PRO A 412 25.33 -8.20 -42.49
C PRO A 412 26.24 -7.16 -41.80
N PRO A 413 27.56 -7.21 -42.02
CA PRO A 413 28.53 -6.38 -41.33
C PRO A 413 28.18 -4.89 -41.43
N SER A 414 27.89 -4.34 -40.26
CA SER A 414 27.30 -3.05 -39.99
C SER A 414 28.17 -1.89 -40.45
N ALA A 415 27.52 -0.79 -40.84
CA ALA A 415 28.12 0.53 -40.68
C ALA A 415 28.67 0.70 -39.24
N PRO A 416 29.71 1.51 -39.00
CA PRO A 416 30.25 1.70 -37.66
C PRO A 416 29.12 2.09 -36.70
N LEU A 417 28.94 1.36 -35.59
CA LEU A 417 27.82 1.60 -34.66
C LEU A 417 27.78 3.08 -34.20
N LEU A 418 28.95 3.69 -34.06
CA LEU A 418 29.11 5.09 -33.67
C LEU A 418 28.69 6.11 -34.75
N ASP A 419 28.37 5.67 -35.97
CA ASP A 419 27.86 6.53 -37.05
C ASP A 419 26.33 6.52 -37.15
N LEU A 420 25.65 5.57 -36.49
CA LEU A 420 24.19 5.50 -36.45
C LEU A 420 23.62 6.65 -35.62
N ALA A 421 22.48 7.25 -35.95
CA ALA A 421 21.79 8.19 -35.06
C ALA A 421 21.44 7.54 -33.69
N PRO A 422 21.40 8.27 -32.56
CA PRO A 422 21.22 7.69 -31.21
C PRO A 422 20.03 6.74 -31.09
N THR A 423 18.85 7.12 -31.59
CA THR A 423 17.65 6.27 -31.58
C THR A 423 17.83 4.97 -32.38
N ARG A 424 18.50 5.04 -33.54
CA ARG A 424 18.81 3.83 -34.34
C ARG A 424 19.83 2.95 -33.64
N LEU A 425 20.81 3.56 -32.97
CA LEU A 425 21.80 2.84 -32.18
C LEU A 425 21.12 2.05 -31.05
N ALA A 426 20.26 2.70 -30.27
CA ALA A 426 19.52 2.05 -29.19
C ALA A 426 18.61 0.92 -29.71
N MET A 427 17.91 1.14 -30.84
CA MET A 427 17.09 0.10 -31.47
C MET A 427 17.90 -1.12 -31.91
N VAL A 428 19.09 -0.92 -32.47
CA VAL A 428 19.99 -2.02 -32.88
C VAL A 428 20.52 -2.78 -31.65
N LEU A 429 20.90 -2.06 -30.59
CA LEU A 429 21.39 -2.64 -29.34
C LEU A 429 20.29 -3.31 -28.51
N SER A 430 19.04 -2.90 -28.67
CA SER A 430 17.88 -3.50 -27.98
C SER A 430 17.31 -4.71 -28.71
N SER A 431 17.89 -5.10 -29.85
CA SER A 431 17.44 -6.29 -30.58
C SER A 431 17.73 -7.57 -29.78
N SER A 432 17.01 -8.66 -30.10
CA SER A 432 17.21 -9.96 -29.44
C SER A 432 18.58 -10.59 -29.69
N ALA A 433 19.33 -10.09 -30.69
CA ALA A 433 20.68 -10.51 -31.01
C ALA A 433 21.53 -9.26 -31.28
N PRO A 434 21.88 -8.49 -30.22
CA PRO A 434 22.60 -7.24 -30.40
C PRO A 434 23.99 -7.53 -31.00
N PRO A 435 24.50 -6.64 -31.87
CA PRO A 435 25.83 -6.81 -32.44
C PRO A 435 26.89 -6.74 -31.34
N SER A 436 28.01 -7.46 -31.54
CA SER A 436 29.17 -7.34 -30.65
C SER A 436 29.68 -5.91 -30.63
N ILE A 437 29.96 -5.41 -29.43
CA ILE A 437 30.59 -4.10 -29.20
C ILE A 437 32.12 -4.18 -29.08
N ASP A 438 32.73 -5.31 -29.40
CA ASP A 438 34.18 -5.47 -29.37
C ASP A 438 34.88 -4.57 -30.39
N GLY A 439 35.89 -3.83 -29.95
CA GLY A 439 36.60 -2.85 -30.77
C GLY A 439 35.86 -1.52 -30.97
N VAL A 440 34.66 -1.36 -30.40
CA VAL A 440 33.95 -0.07 -30.35
C VAL A 440 34.45 0.73 -29.15
N ASP A 441 34.57 2.05 -29.31
CA ASP A 441 34.82 2.96 -28.20
C ASP A 441 33.59 2.97 -27.26
N ARG A 442 33.67 2.20 -26.18
CA ARG A 442 32.58 1.94 -25.22
C ARG A 442 32.15 3.21 -24.49
N ALA A 443 33.09 4.08 -24.12
CA ALA A 443 32.75 5.33 -23.43
C ALA A 443 31.90 6.21 -24.34
N ARG A 444 32.37 6.39 -25.59
CA ARG A 444 31.60 7.13 -26.59
C ARG A 444 30.27 6.46 -26.95
N LEU A 445 30.20 5.12 -26.96
CA LEU A 445 28.96 4.39 -27.19
C LEU A 445 27.91 4.71 -26.12
N VAL A 446 28.30 4.65 -24.84
CA VAL A 446 27.42 4.89 -23.70
C VAL A 446 26.99 6.37 -23.66
N ASP A 447 27.91 7.31 -23.89
CA ASP A 447 27.57 8.74 -23.91
C ASP A 447 26.51 9.04 -24.99
N ARG A 448 26.55 8.34 -26.13
CA ARG A 448 25.52 8.48 -27.16
C ARG A 448 24.18 7.84 -26.80
N LEU A 449 24.16 6.88 -25.89
CA LEU A 449 22.91 6.33 -25.34
C LEU A 449 22.28 7.27 -24.32
N ASP A 450 23.05 8.17 -23.71
CA ASP A 450 22.50 9.18 -22.81
C ASP A 450 21.62 10.22 -23.53
N ASP A 451 21.83 10.40 -24.84
CA ASP A 451 21.01 11.23 -25.73
C ASP A 451 19.69 10.54 -26.16
N VAL A 452 19.47 9.27 -25.78
CA VAL A 452 18.28 8.52 -26.16
C VAL A 452 17.20 8.74 -25.10
N GLU A 453 16.03 9.21 -25.52
CA GLU A 453 14.87 9.35 -24.63
C GLU A 453 14.04 8.06 -24.59
N GLY A 454 13.38 7.82 -23.45
CA GLY A 454 12.37 6.79 -23.31
C GLY A 454 12.88 5.38 -22.93
N PRO A 455 11.97 4.39 -22.88
CA PRO A 455 12.24 3.01 -22.45
C PRO A 455 13.40 2.34 -23.20
N MET A 456 13.58 2.67 -24.49
CA MET A 456 14.60 2.06 -25.34
C MET A 456 16.04 2.39 -24.89
N ARG A 457 16.24 3.44 -24.09
CA ARG A 457 17.54 3.71 -23.45
C ARG A 457 17.89 2.63 -22.44
N VAL A 458 16.93 2.18 -21.63
CA VAL A 458 17.16 1.17 -20.58
C VAL A 458 17.59 -0.17 -21.19
N THR A 459 16.85 -0.64 -22.19
CA THR A 459 17.14 -1.91 -22.89
C THR A 459 18.48 -1.87 -23.62
N ALA A 460 18.82 -0.76 -24.28
CA ALA A 460 20.11 -0.59 -24.94
C ALA A 460 21.28 -0.57 -23.93
N LEU A 461 21.14 0.14 -22.80
CA LEU A 461 22.16 0.15 -21.74
C LEU A 461 22.33 -1.23 -21.11
N ALA A 462 21.23 -1.97 -20.88
CA ALA A 462 21.27 -3.34 -20.38
C ALA A 462 21.99 -4.28 -21.35
N ALA A 463 21.70 -4.18 -22.65
CA ALA A 463 22.38 -4.96 -23.68
C ALA A 463 23.89 -4.66 -23.75
N VAL A 464 24.27 -3.39 -23.60
CA VAL A 464 25.69 -3.00 -23.50
C VAL A 464 26.33 -3.58 -22.25
N ALA A 465 25.72 -3.41 -21.07
CA ALA A 465 26.24 -3.92 -19.81
C ALA A 465 26.52 -5.43 -19.85
N ASN A 466 25.63 -6.21 -20.47
CA ASN A 466 25.79 -7.66 -20.61
C ASN A 466 26.99 -8.09 -21.48
N GLN A 467 27.45 -7.23 -22.39
CA GLN A 467 28.62 -7.47 -23.24
C GLN A 467 29.94 -7.00 -22.61
N LEU A 468 29.90 -6.23 -21.51
CA LEU A 468 31.10 -5.69 -20.87
C LEU A 468 31.77 -6.70 -19.93
N PRO A 469 33.09 -6.59 -19.68
CA PRO A 469 33.76 -7.29 -18.59
C PRO A 469 33.16 -6.90 -17.22
N SER A 470 33.13 -7.82 -16.25
CA SER A 470 32.47 -7.60 -14.94
C SER A 470 32.92 -6.33 -14.20
N ALA A 471 34.18 -5.91 -14.35
CA ALA A 471 34.70 -4.71 -13.72
C ALA A 471 34.15 -3.40 -14.33
N GLU A 472 33.67 -3.42 -15.57
CA GLU A 472 33.14 -2.26 -16.29
C GLU A 472 31.60 -2.16 -16.21
N ARG A 473 30.92 -3.19 -15.72
CA ARG A 473 29.44 -3.25 -15.68
C ARG A 473 28.79 -2.27 -14.70
N PRO A 474 29.25 -2.13 -13.43
CA PRO A 474 28.48 -1.40 -12.42
C PRO A 474 28.14 0.05 -12.81
N PRO A 475 29.04 0.86 -13.40
CA PRO A 475 28.70 2.22 -13.84
C PRO A 475 27.61 2.26 -14.92
N ILE A 476 27.57 1.28 -15.82
CA ILE A 476 26.57 1.20 -16.89
C ILE A 476 25.23 0.72 -16.35
N VAL A 477 25.25 -0.23 -15.40
CA VAL A 477 24.05 -0.68 -14.71
C VAL A 477 23.41 0.45 -13.90
N ALA A 478 24.20 1.26 -13.19
CA ALA A 478 23.69 2.45 -12.52
C ALA A 478 22.98 3.41 -13.49
N ARG A 479 23.57 3.69 -14.66
CA ARG A 479 22.91 4.51 -15.70
C ARG A 479 21.62 3.87 -16.23
N ALA A 480 21.58 2.54 -16.36
CA ALA A 480 20.38 1.83 -16.80
C ALA A 480 19.25 1.93 -15.77
N VAL A 481 19.58 1.82 -14.48
CA VAL A 481 18.64 2.01 -13.36
C VAL A 481 18.13 3.45 -13.32
N ASP A 482 19.01 4.45 -13.44
CA ASP A 482 18.59 5.87 -13.51
C ASP A 482 17.64 6.12 -14.68
N ALA A 483 17.93 5.55 -15.85
CA ALA A 483 17.06 5.66 -17.03
C ALA A 483 15.70 4.96 -16.83
N TYR A 484 15.67 3.86 -16.07
CA TYR A 484 14.44 3.16 -15.73
C TYR A 484 13.54 3.98 -14.81
N TRP A 485 14.09 4.62 -13.78
CA TRP A 485 13.26 5.47 -12.91
C TRP A 485 12.73 6.72 -13.63
N ALA A 486 13.43 7.17 -14.68
CA ALA A 486 12.99 8.31 -15.49
C ALA A 486 11.94 7.94 -16.55
N PHE A 487 12.06 6.76 -17.17
CA PHE A 487 11.30 6.42 -18.39
C PHE A 487 10.81 4.98 -18.47
N GLY A 488 11.01 4.19 -17.43
CA GLY A 488 10.81 2.75 -17.44
C GLY A 488 9.35 2.37 -17.64
N ASP A 489 9.19 1.24 -18.29
CA ASP A 489 7.94 0.49 -18.40
C ASP A 489 8.18 -0.98 -18.02
N GLU A 490 7.13 -1.77 -18.16
CA GLU A 490 7.14 -3.20 -17.92
C GLU A 490 8.20 -3.95 -18.75
N ASP A 491 8.34 -3.68 -20.04
CA ASP A 491 9.34 -4.37 -20.88
C ASP A 491 10.77 -4.06 -20.43
N THR A 492 11.03 -2.83 -19.97
CA THR A 492 12.36 -2.42 -19.48
C THR A 492 12.73 -3.04 -18.13
N GLN A 493 11.75 -3.36 -17.27
CA GLN A 493 12.01 -4.03 -15.99
C GLN A 493 12.73 -5.36 -16.21
N ARG A 494 12.30 -6.13 -17.21
CA ARG A 494 12.93 -7.43 -17.53
C ARG A 494 14.39 -7.29 -17.91
N ALA A 495 14.71 -6.28 -18.72
CA ALA A 495 16.09 -6.02 -19.10
C ALA A 495 16.98 -5.66 -17.90
N LEU A 496 16.42 -5.01 -16.88
CA LEU A 496 17.15 -4.69 -15.64
C LEU A 496 17.34 -5.89 -14.72
N ILE A 497 16.36 -6.80 -14.63
CA ILE A 497 16.47 -8.00 -13.79
C ILE A 497 17.75 -8.80 -14.11
N ASP A 498 18.09 -8.95 -15.39
CA ASP A 498 19.32 -9.65 -15.82
C ASP A 498 20.61 -8.96 -15.35
N LEU A 499 20.55 -7.66 -15.04
CA LEU A 499 21.66 -6.87 -14.53
C LEU A 499 21.80 -6.92 -13.00
N ALA A 500 20.86 -7.55 -12.29
CA ALA A 500 20.84 -7.63 -10.83
C ALA A 500 22.17 -8.04 -10.18
N PRO A 501 22.97 -9.00 -10.73
CA PRO A 501 24.26 -9.37 -10.15
C PRO A 501 25.26 -8.21 -10.05
N PHE A 502 25.07 -7.14 -10.81
CA PHE A 502 25.95 -5.97 -10.87
C PHE A 502 25.33 -4.70 -10.27
N MET A 503 24.10 -4.79 -9.75
CA MET A 503 23.42 -3.69 -9.07
C MET A 503 23.97 -3.45 -7.66
N THR A 504 23.78 -2.24 -7.13
CA THR A 504 23.89 -2.03 -5.68
C THR A 504 22.78 -2.77 -4.96
N LEU A 505 22.92 -3.03 -3.66
CA LEU A 505 21.85 -3.67 -2.90
C LEU A 505 20.59 -2.79 -2.91
N ARG A 506 20.78 -1.48 -2.73
CA ARG A 506 19.73 -0.47 -2.83
C ARG A 506 18.93 -0.59 -4.12
N ASP A 507 19.60 -0.51 -5.28
CA ASP A 507 18.92 -0.56 -6.58
C ASP A 507 18.16 -1.87 -6.76
N ALA A 508 18.76 -2.99 -6.34
CA ALA A 508 18.11 -4.31 -6.42
C ALA A 508 16.86 -4.39 -5.53
N THR A 509 16.92 -3.85 -4.30
CA THR A 509 15.76 -3.80 -3.39
C THR A 509 14.66 -2.85 -3.89
N GLU A 510 15.03 -1.67 -4.40
CA GLU A 510 14.06 -0.70 -4.95
C GLU A 510 13.38 -1.29 -6.19
N LEU A 511 14.13 -1.92 -7.10
CA LEU A 511 13.57 -2.57 -8.29
C LEU A 511 12.66 -3.75 -7.92
N LEU A 512 13.05 -4.61 -6.98
CA LEU A 512 12.20 -5.71 -6.50
C LEU A 512 10.90 -5.17 -5.88
N VAL A 513 10.99 -4.12 -5.08
CA VAL A 513 9.83 -3.50 -4.44
C VAL A 513 8.90 -2.88 -5.47
N ASP A 514 9.42 -2.19 -6.48
CA ASP A 514 8.60 -1.65 -7.56
C ASP A 514 7.92 -2.75 -8.38
N LEU A 515 8.61 -3.85 -8.65
CA LEU A 515 8.05 -5.03 -9.31
C LEU A 515 6.87 -5.65 -8.54
N LEU A 516 7.01 -5.79 -7.21
CA LEU A 516 6.06 -6.54 -6.36
C LEU A 516 5.02 -5.68 -5.64
N ALA A 517 5.35 -4.43 -5.36
CA ALA A 517 4.53 -3.49 -4.59
C ALA A 517 4.12 -2.24 -5.39
N GLY A 518 4.65 -2.06 -6.61
CA GLY A 518 4.33 -0.94 -7.47
C GLY A 518 2.84 -0.89 -7.89
N PRO A 519 2.35 0.31 -8.26
CA PRO A 519 0.95 0.55 -8.64
C PRO A 519 0.62 0.15 -10.09
N ALA A 520 1.61 -0.30 -10.87
CA ALA A 520 1.52 -0.32 -12.32
C ALA A 520 0.54 -1.38 -12.86
N GLY A 521 -0.61 -0.89 -13.36
CA GLY A 521 -1.32 -1.29 -14.58
C GLY A 521 -1.77 -2.74 -14.75
N SER A 522 -0.83 -3.68 -14.77
CA SER A 522 -1.08 -5.13 -14.82
C SER A 522 -1.49 -5.63 -13.43
N THR A 523 -2.34 -6.65 -13.38
CA THR A 523 -2.64 -7.25 -12.08
C THR A 523 -1.38 -7.93 -11.56
N LEU A 524 -1.07 -7.80 -10.26
CA LEU A 524 0.06 -8.50 -9.63
C LEU A 524 0.06 -10.01 -9.94
N SER A 525 -1.14 -10.58 -10.13
CA SER A 525 -1.37 -11.94 -10.61
C SER A 525 -0.78 -12.17 -12.01
N GLU A 526 -1.01 -11.29 -12.97
CA GLU A 526 -0.42 -11.35 -14.32
C GLU A 526 1.11 -11.29 -14.27
N ARG A 527 1.70 -10.49 -13.39
CA ARG A 527 3.18 -10.45 -13.25
C ARG A 527 3.73 -11.77 -12.72
N LEU A 528 3.08 -12.33 -11.71
CA LEU A 528 3.51 -13.59 -11.10
C LEU A 528 3.26 -14.82 -12.00
N THR A 529 2.39 -14.73 -13.00
CA THR A 529 2.04 -15.85 -13.90
C THR A 529 2.60 -15.68 -15.33
N GLY A 530 2.59 -14.46 -15.87
CA GLY A 530 2.93 -14.17 -17.27
C GLY A 530 4.42 -13.94 -17.55
N TRP A 531 5.18 -13.40 -16.60
CA TRP A 531 6.59 -13.01 -16.82
C TRP A 531 7.59 -14.11 -16.49
N GLY A 532 7.27 -15.37 -16.80
CA GLY A 532 7.97 -16.50 -16.16
C GLY A 532 7.75 -16.55 -14.63
N GLY A 533 6.99 -15.60 -14.09
CA GLY A 533 6.66 -15.46 -12.68
C GLY A 533 7.86 -15.15 -11.80
N ILE A 534 7.79 -15.64 -10.57
CA ILE A 534 8.84 -15.51 -9.57
C ILE A 534 10.19 -16.12 -10.01
N ILE A 535 10.22 -16.95 -11.06
CA ILE A 535 11.46 -17.48 -11.65
C ILE A 535 12.31 -16.36 -12.22
N ASP A 536 11.71 -15.43 -12.94
CA ASP A 536 12.46 -14.34 -13.57
C ASP A 536 13.10 -13.45 -12.49
N LEU A 537 12.57 -13.42 -11.27
CA LEU A 537 13.15 -12.67 -10.14
C LEU A 537 14.40 -13.31 -9.51
N ILE A 538 14.84 -14.51 -9.94
CA ILE A 538 16.00 -15.22 -9.36
C ILE A 538 17.27 -14.34 -9.28
N PRO A 539 17.67 -13.59 -10.33
CA PRO A 539 18.84 -12.73 -10.26
C PRO A 539 18.75 -11.66 -9.16
N LEU A 540 17.56 -11.05 -8.98
CA LEU A 540 17.31 -10.07 -7.92
C LEU A 540 17.33 -10.73 -6.54
N LEU A 541 16.64 -11.85 -6.37
CA LEU A 541 16.62 -12.58 -5.09
C LEU A 541 18.04 -12.98 -4.67
N ARG A 542 18.84 -13.50 -5.60
CA ARG A 542 20.26 -13.82 -5.35
C ARG A 542 21.06 -12.58 -4.98
N ARG A 543 20.82 -11.45 -5.65
CA ARG A 543 21.51 -10.19 -5.31
C ARG A 543 21.18 -9.70 -3.91
N ILE A 544 19.93 -9.86 -3.47
CA ILE A 544 19.42 -9.33 -2.20
C ILE A 544 19.84 -10.20 -1.01
N GLY A 545 19.72 -11.53 -1.12
CA GLY A 545 19.97 -12.45 0.00
C GLY A 545 20.57 -13.81 -0.38
N GLY A 546 21.04 -13.99 -1.63
CA GLY A 546 21.64 -15.25 -2.08
C GLY A 546 20.67 -16.44 -2.01
N ASP A 547 21.19 -17.61 -1.62
CA ASP A 547 20.38 -18.83 -1.47
C ASP A 547 19.31 -18.70 -0.38
N GLU A 548 19.54 -17.90 0.67
CA GLU A 548 18.54 -17.69 1.73
C GLU A 548 17.29 -17.00 1.20
N ALA A 549 17.46 -16.01 0.31
CA ALA A 549 16.35 -15.36 -0.38
C ALA A 549 15.58 -16.31 -1.30
N LEU A 550 16.26 -17.23 -1.98
CA LEU A 550 15.62 -18.27 -2.78
C LEU A 550 14.84 -19.26 -1.91
N VAL A 551 15.39 -19.66 -0.76
CA VAL A 551 14.70 -20.49 0.23
C VAL A 551 13.46 -19.80 0.78
N ALA A 552 13.54 -18.49 1.07
CA ALA A 552 12.38 -17.70 1.47
C ALA A 552 11.29 -17.70 0.39
N ALA A 553 11.65 -17.49 -0.88
CA ALA A 553 10.71 -17.57 -1.99
C ALA A 553 10.05 -18.95 -2.11
N ILE A 554 10.83 -20.04 -2.02
CA ILE A 554 10.30 -21.41 -2.04
C ILE A 554 9.29 -21.62 -0.90
N ARG A 555 9.65 -21.23 0.33
CA ARG A 555 8.76 -21.35 1.50
C ARG A 555 7.49 -20.53 1.33
N ALA A 556 7.59 -19.28 0.91
CA ALA A 556 6.42 -18.42 0.69
C ALA A 556 5.45 -19.03 -0.34
N ILE A 557 5.96 -19.55 -1.47
CA ILE A 557 5.14 -20.21 -2.49
C ILE A 557 4.46 -21.47 -1.93
N SER A 558 5.23 -22.35 -1.27
CA SER A 558 4.72 -23.60 -0.73
C SER A 558 3.68 -23.36 0.36
N ASP A 559 3.96 -22.44 1.28
CA ASP A 559 3.09 -22.15 2.41
C ASP A 559 1.79 -21.50 1.96
N VAL A 560 1.84 -20.50 1.07
CA VAL A 560 0.61 -19.86 0.56
C VAL A 560 -0.23 -20.85 -0.23
N ALA A 561 0.38 -21.68 -1.06
CA ALA A 561 -0.34 -22.68 -1.85
C ALA A 561 -1.01 -23.76 -1.00
N ALA A 562 -0.52 -24.03 0.21
CA ALA A 562 -1.12 -25.02 1.10
C ALA A 562 -2.53 -24.64 1.56
N TRP A 563 -2.86 -23.35 1.63
CA TRP A 563 -4.17 -22.85 2.08
C TRP A 563 -4.88 -21.92 1.10
N LEU A 564 -4.20 -21.45 0.04
CA LEU A 564 -4.75 -20.76 -1.12
C LEU A 564 -4.23 -21.42 -2.42
N PRO A 565 -4.79 -22.59 -2.80
CA PRO A 565 -4.29 -23.38 -3.93
C PRO A 565 -4.50 -22.72 -5.29
#